data_AF-A0A965YHW4-F1
#
_entry.id   AF-A0A965YHW4-F1
#
_cell.length_a   1.000
_cell.length_b   1.000
_cell.length_c   1.000
_cell.angle_alpha   90.00
_cell.angle_beta   90.00
_cell.angle_gamma   90.00
#
_symmetry.space_group_name_H-M   'P 1'
#
loop_
_entity.id
_entity.type
_entity.pdbx_description
1 polymer ?
#
loop_
_entity_poly.entity_id
_entity_poly.type
_entity_poly.pdbx_seq_one_letter_code
_entity_poly.pdbx_strand_id
1 'polypeptide(L)' 'MPANKNSIPRTRKMKRSHSISFMLNDKEMDALERYIKKYKVKCKSKFVREALMITVIKKLEEDSPTLFD' A
#
# COMPACT_ATOMS: atom_id res chain seq x y z
N MET A 1 36.45 25.15 11.62
CA MET A 1 35.49 24.72 10.58
C MET A 1 34.24 24.20 11.29
N PRO A 2 33.08 24.87 11.19
CA PRO A 2 31.92 24.57 12.04
C PRO A 2 31.24 23.26 11.65
N ALA A 3 30.87 22.45 12.66
CA ALA A 3 30.13 21.21 12.51
C ALA A 3 28.72 21.47 11.93
N ASN A 4 28.39 20.75 10.86
CA ASN A 4 27.09 20.81 10.18
C ASN A 4 25.98 20.20 11.07
N LYS A 5 25.08 21.04 11.58
CA LYS A 5 24.01 20.69 12.55
C LYS A 5 22.69 20.22 11.91
N ASN A 6 22.71 19.64 10.71
CA ASN A 6 21.48 19.17 10.03
C ASN A 6 21.48 17.67 9.72
N SER A 7 21.90 16.81 10.65
CA SER A 7 21.58 15.37 10.53
C SER A 7 20.17 15.11 11.04
N ILE A 8 19.17 15.37 10.20
CA ILE A 8 17.84 14.77 10.36
C ILE A 8 18.09 13.27 10.56
N PRO A 9 17.66 12.64 11.67
CA PRO A 9 17.85 11.21 11.84
C PRO A 9 17.23 10.57 10.61
N ARG A 10 18.04 9.82 9.84
CA ARG A 10 17.55 9.01 8.73
C ARG A 10 16.50 8.11 9.37
N THR A 11 15.22 8.47 9.24
CA THR A 11 14.10 7.60 9.58
C THR A 11 14.49 6.26 8.97
N ARG A 12 14.74 5.24 9.79
CA ARG A 12 15.15 3.92 9.29
C ARG A 12 14.15 3.61 8.18
N LYS A 13 14.59 3.65 6.92
CA LYS A 13 13.67 3.56 5.77
C LYS A 13 12.78 2.36 6.07
N MET A 14 11.47 2.56 6.20
CA MET A 14 10.54 1.46 6.49
C MET A 14 10.60 0.52 5.29
N LYS A 15 11.50 -0.46 5.38
CA LYS A 15 11.77 -1.42 4.32
C LYS A 15 10.62 -2.41 4.30
N ARG A 16 10.12 -2.69 3.11
CA ARG A 16 9.14 -3.76 2.90
C ARG A 16 9.88 -5.08 2.98
N SER A 17 9.76 -5.79 4.10
CA SER A 17 10.43 -7.08 4.37
C SER A 17 9.53 -8.29 4.19
N HIS A 18 8.21 -8.11 4.22
CA HIS A 18 7.24 -9.20 4.14
C HIS A 18 6.74 -9.38 2.70
N SER A 19 6.73 -10.63 2.24
CA SER A 19 6.16 -11.02 0.94
C SER A 19 4.77 -11.61 1.14
N ILE A 20 3.84 -11.23 0.27
CA ILE A 20 2.47 -11.76 0.22
C ILE A 20 2.21 -12.19 -1.22
N SER A 21 1.67 -13.39 -1.40
CA SER A 21 1.29 -13.94 -2.70
C SER A 21 -0.14 -14.46 -2.64
N PHE A 22 -0.91 -14.25 -3.70
CA PHE A 22 -2.27 -14.76 -3.85
C PHE A 22 -2.45 -15.28 -5.27
N MET A 23 -3.30 -16.28 -5.43
CA MET A 23 -3.68 -16.83 -6.72
C MET A 23 -5.01 -16.21 -7.14
N LEU A 24 -5.12 -15.90 -8.44
CA LEU A 24 -6.34 -15.41 -9.06
C LEU A 24 -6.83 -16.46 -10.04
N ASN A 25 -8.14 -16.58 -10.20
CA ASN A 25 -8.71 -17.33 -11.32
C ASN A 25 -8.58 -16.54 -12.63
N ASP A 26 -8.90 -17.19 -13.75
CA ASP A 26 -8.76 -16.60 -15.08
C ASP A 26 -9.57 -15.30 -15.23
N LYS A 27 -10.81 -15.27 -14.72
CA LYS A 27 -11.70 -14.10 -14.81
C LYS A 27 -11.19 -12.93 -13.98
N GLU A 28 -10.67 -13.20 -12.80
CA GLU A 28 -10.07 -12.20 -11.91
C GLU A 28 -8.79 -11.62 -12.53
N MET A 29 -7.97 -12.46 -13.14
CA MET A 29 -6.77 -12.04 -13.83
C MET A 29 -7.10 -11.15 -15.03
N ASP A 30 -8.04 -11.56 -15.88
CA ASP A 30 -8.49 -10.78 -17.03
C ASP A 30 -9.03 -9.40 -16.63
N ALA A 31 -9.84 -9.36 -15.56
CA ALA A 31 -10.36 -8.11 -15.02
C ALA A 31 -9.24 -7.17 -14.53
N LEU A 32 -8.26 -7.74 -13.81
CA LEU A 32 -7.11 -6.99 -13.31
C LEU A 32 -6.24 -6.45 -14.45
N GLU A 33 -5.97 -7.26 -15.48
CA GLU A 33 -5.20 -6.83 -16.65
C GLU A 33 -5.92 -5.73 -17.44
N ARG A 34 -7.23 -5.88 -17.64
CA ARG A 34 -8.06 -4.85 -18.28
C ARG A 34 -8.02 -3.54 -17.51
N TYR A 35 -8.10 -3.60 -16.18
CA TYR A 35 -7.99 -2.42 -15.32
C TYR A 35 -6.61 -1.74 -15.48
N ILE A 36 -5.53 -2.52 -15.36
CA ILE A 36 -4.15 -2.02 -15.50
C ILE A 36 -3.94 -1.35 -16.85
N LYS A 37 -4.42 -1.95 -17.93
CA LYS A 37 -4.32 -1.41 -19.29
C LYS A 37 -5.14 -0.14 -19.45
N LYS A 38 -6.39 -0.12 -18.97
CA LYS A 38 -7.30 1.03 -19.07
C LYS A 38 -6.75 2.27 -18.36
N TYR A 39 -6.22 2.10 -17.15
CA TYR A 39 -5.72 3.20 -16.32
C TYR A 39 -4.20 3.40 -16.40
N LYS A 40 -3.51 2.66 -17.28
CA LYS A 40 -2.06 2.74 -17.49
C LYS A 40 -1.27 2.62 -16.17
N VAL A 41 -1.66 1.65 -15.34
CA VAL A 41 -1.03 1.42 -14.03
C VAL A 41 0.43 1.00 -14.25
N LYS A 42 1.38 1.84 -13.82
CA LYS A 42 2.82 1.62 -14.04
C LYS A 42 3.42 0.49 -13.21
N CYS A 43 2.87 0.23 -12.02
CA CYS A 43 3.41 -0.77 -11.10
C CYS A 43 2.28 -1.58 -10.44
N LYS A 44 2.14 -2.85 -10.85
CA LYS A 44 1.10 -3.76 -10.36
C LYS A 44 1.18 -3.93 -8.84
N SER A 45 2.37 -4.19 -8.30
CA SER A 45 2.59 -4.37 -6.85
C SER A 45 2.26 -3.11 -6.04
N LYS A 46 2.50 -1.92 -6.60
CA LYS A 46 2.13 -0.66 -5.94
C LYS A 46 0.61 -0.57 -5.81
N PHE A 47 -0.09 -0.80 -6.90
CA PHE A 47 -1.55 -0.73 -6.98
C PHE A 47 -2.22 -1.74 -6.05
N VAL A 48 -1.83 -3.01 -6.11
CA VAL A 48 -2.41 -4.07 -5.27
C VAL A 48 -2.23 -3.74 -3.78
N ARG A 49 -1.04 -3.30 -3.38
CA ARG A 49 -0.78 -2.92 -1.99
C ARG A 49 -1.63 -1.73 -1.56
N GLU A 50 -1.75 -0.70 -2.37
CA GLU A 50 -2.56 0.48 -2.03
C GLU A 50 -4.04 0.12 -1.92
N ALA A 51 -4.57 -0.64 -2.88
CA ALA A 51 -5.94 -1.13 -2.83
C ALA A 51 -6.21 -1.94 -1.55
N LEU A 52 -5.33 -2.89 -1.23
CA LEU A 52 -5.44 -3.72 -0.02
C LEU A 52 -5.39 -2.87 1.27
N MET A 53 -4.38 -1.98 1.38
CA MET A 53 -4.20 -1.18 2.59
C MET A 53 -5.33 -0.16 2.78
N ILE A 54 -5.88 0.42 1.72
CA ILE A 54 -7.05 1.30 1.81
C ILE A 54 -8.24 0.53 2.40
N THR A 55 -8.51 -0.68 1.92
CA THR A 55 -9.62 -1.50 2.45
C THR A 55 -9.40 -1.88 3.91
N VAL A 56 -8.18 -2.32 4.27
CA VAL A 56 -7.84 -2.70 5.65
C VAL A 56 -7.97 -1.51 6.60
N ILE A 57 -7.37 -0.37 6.27
CA ILE A 57 -7.39 0.81 7.13
C ILE A 57 -8.83 1.32 7.32
N LYS A 58 -9.60 1.44 6.23
CA LYS A 58 -11.00 1.86 6.32
C LYS A 58 -11.81 0.95 7.24
N LYS A 59 -11.63 -0.37 7.11
CA LYS A 59 -12.36 -1.32 7.94
C LYS A 59 -11.98 -1.21 9.42
N LEU A 60 -10.68 -1.03 9.70
CA LEU A 60 -10.20 -0.81 11.07
C LEU A 60 -10.70 0.51 11.67
N GLU A 61 -10.83 1.56 10.85
CA GLU A 61 -11.41 2.84 11.29
C GLU A 61 -12.91 2.69 11.59
N GLU A 62 -13.66 2.00 10.73
CA GLU A 62 -15.09 1.70 10.93
C GLU A 62 -15.36 0.86 12.18
N ASP A 63 -14.49 -0.11 12.48
CA ASP A 63 -14.63 -1.00 13.63
C ASP A 63 -14.06 -0.38 14.92
N SER A 64 -13.40 0.77 14.84
CA SER A 64 -12.88 1.46 16.02
C SER A 64 -14.02 2.17 16.76
N PRO A 65 -14.16 1.97 18.10
CA PRO A 65 -15.19 2.64 18.86
C PRO A 65 -14.98 4.15 18.73
N THR A 66 -16.00 4.85 18.24
CA THR A 66 -15.91 6.31 18.17
C THR A 66 -16.07 6.86 19.58
N LEU A 67 -15.40 7.98 19.88
CA LEU A 67 -15.36 8.57 21.22
C LEU A 67 -16.76 8.96 21.78
N PHE A 68 -17.80 8.92 20.93
CA PHE A 68 -19.14 9.40 21.22
C PHE A 68 -20.26 8.40 20.85
N ASP A 69 -19.94 7.16 20.46
CA ASP A 69 -20.90 6.04 20.34
C ASP A 69 -20.94 5.19 21.63
#